data_AF-A0A507FJR6-F1
#
_entry.id   AF-A0A507FJR6-F1
#
_cell.length_a   1.000
_cell.length_b   1.000
_cell.length_c   1.000
_cell.angle_alpha   90.00
_cell.angle_beta   90.00
_cell.angle_gamma   90.00
#
_symmetry.space_group_name_H-M   'P 1'
#
loop_
_entity.id
_entity.type
_entity.pdbx_description
1 polymer ?
#
loop_
_entity_poly.entity_id
_entity_poly.type
_entity_poly.pdbx_seq_one_letter_code
_entity_poly.pdbx_strand_id
1 'polypeptide(L)'
;MAEKGLRLASNKIVKRISSTKNSIENVFVIVFENANANDVLNDAYFGKELTTKGSLLSNYHGLRHPSQPNYIGMIAGSTHNCFFDTNIDIEGQTIVDLLEDRNLSWKSYQESYPGGCFTGDRYETYARKHNPFISFNNIRNNATRCARIVNSNELETDTERGTLPAFMFYTPDMNHDGHDTSVQFASQWLKEFLEPKLAHPSFASTLFVITYDESRTYFGNHIYTLLLGKGIPHPGSVDGTRYNHYSLLATIEQIFALGNLGYNDASAAPFQLHPDCAAFSNSK
;
A
#
# COMPACT_ATOMS: atom_id res chain seq x y z
N MET A 1 20.25 -9.45 -59.40
CA MET A 1 20.25 -8.25 -58.52
C MET A 1 19.09 -8.37 -57.54
N ALA A 2 19.43 -8.44 -56.26
CA ALA A 2 18.59 -8.31 -55.05
C ALA A 2 17.39 -9.27 -54.86
N GLU A 3 17.65 -10.47 -54.32
CA GLU A 3 16.68 -11.15 -53.44
C GLU A 3 16.69 -10.46 -52.07
N LYS A 4 15.58 -9.76 -51.75
CA LYS A 4 15.34 -9.23 -50.40
C LYS A 4 14.77 -10.36 -49.54
N GLY A 5 15.59 -10.86 -48.62
CA GLY A 5 15.16 -11.76 -47.55
C GLY A 5 14.16 -11.07 -46.61
N LEU A 6 12.92 -11.56 -46.58
CA LEU A 6 11.91 -11.18 -45.61
C LEU A 6 12.18 -11.94 -44.31
N ARG A 7 12.82 -11.28 -43.33
CA ARG A 7 12.90 -11.79 -41.96
C ARG A 7 11.50 -11.80 -41.36
N LEU A 8 10.94 -12.99 -41.17
CA LEU A 8 9.77 -13.21 -40.31
C LEU A 8 10.19 -12.89 -38.87
N ALA A 9 9.79 -11.71 -38.38
CA ALA A 9 9.82 -11.43 -36.95
C ALA A 9 8.78 -12.33 -36.28
N SER A 10 9.25 -13.30 -35.50
CA SER A 10 8.41 -14.16 -34.68
C SER A 10 7.72 -13.29 -33.61
N ASN A 11 6.50 -12.86 -33.89
CA ASN A 11 5.59 -12.33 -32.87
C ASN A 11 5.29 -13.47 -31.89
N LYS A 12 6.09 -13.58 -30.82
CA LYS A 12 5.66 -14.25 -29.60
C LYS A 12 4.52 -13.42 -29.04
N ILE A 13 3.30 -13.79 -29.43
CA ILE A 13 2.09 -13.42 -28.72
C ILE A 13 2.29 -13.96 -27.30
N VAL A 14 2.64 -13.08 -26.36
CA VAL A 14 2.55 -13.37 -24.94
C VAL A 14 1.06 -13.45 -24.65
N LYS A 15 0.50 -14.65 -24.83
CA LYS A 15 -0.87 -14.96 -24.46
C LYS A 15 -0.90 -14.77 -22.94
N ARG A 16 -1.63 -13.76 -22.47
CA ARG A 16 -1.97 -13.62 -21.04
C ARG A 16 -2.50 -14.98 -20.62
N ILE A 17 -1.73 -15.72 -19.82
CA ILE A 17 -2.25 -16.93 -19.19
C ILE A 17 -3.48 -16.43 -18.43
N SER A 18 -4.64 -17.00 -18.75
CA SER A 18 -5.91 -16.75 -18.06
C SER A 18 -5.60 -16.51 -16.59
N SER A 19 -6.03 -15.36 -16.03
CA SER A 19 -5.93 -15.14 -14.59
C SER A 19 -6.47 -16.40 -13.93
N THR A 20 -5.61 -17.06 -13.15
CA THR A 20 -6.09 -18.14 -12.31
C THR A 20 -7.18 -17.51 -11.45
N LYS A 21 -8.29 -18.22 -11.24
CA LYS A 21 -9.45 -17.78 -10.44
C LYS A 21 -9.09 -17.37 -8.99
N ASN A 22 -7.80 -17.38 -8.64
CA ASN A 22 -7.22 -17.14 -7.34
C ASN A 22 -6.17 -16.01 -7.26
N SER A 23 -5.90 -15.23 -8.32
CA SER A 23 -4.94 -14.12 -8.20
C SER A 23 -5.46 -12.94 -7.38
N ILE A 24 -4.55 -12.24 -6.69
CA ILE A 24 -4.80 -10.89 -6.16
C ILE A 24 -4.77 -9.92 -7.35
N GLU A 25 -5.84 -9.13 -7.52
CA GLU A 25 -5.95 -8.13 -8.59
C GLU A 25 -5.75 -6.71 -8.09
N ASN A 26 -6.02 -6.48 -6.80
CA ASN A 26 -5.83 -5.19 -6.15
C ASN A 26 -5.09 -5.37 -4.81
N VAL A 27 -4.17 -4.46 -4.51
CA VAL A 27 -3.62 -4.29 -3.16
C VAL A 27 -4.08 -2.97 -2.60
N PHE A 28 -4.75 -3.03 -1.45
CA PHE A 28 -5.32 -1.89 -0.77
C PHE A 28 -4.63 -1.68 0.59
N VAL A 29 -3.72 -0.70 0.63
CA VAL A 29 -2.98 -0.32 1.83
C VAL A 29 -3.71 0.81 2.55
N ILE A 30 -3.96 0.65 3.84
CA ILE A 30 -4.58 1.64 4.72
C ILE A 30 -3.61 1.88 5.88
N VAL A 31 -3.14 3.13 6.01
CA VAL A 31 -2.07 3.50 6.97
C VAL A 31 -2.63 4.44 8.03
N PHE A 32 -2.45 4.08 9.30
CA PHE A 32 -2.82 4.86 10.49
C PHE A 32 -1.60 5.52 11.14
N GLU A 33 -1.85 6.45 12.08
CA GLU A 33 -0.82 7.20 12.82
C GLU A 33 -0.83 6.85 14.32
N ASN A 34 0.27 7.19 14.98
CA ASN A 34 1.18 6.20 15.50
C ASN A 34 0.66 5.55 16.78
N ALA A 35 0.83 4.23 16.87
CA ALA A 35 0.37 3.44 18.00
C ALA A 35 1.28 2.23 18.23
N ASN A 36 1.54 1.90 19.49
CA ASN A 36 2.28 0.67 19.78
C ASN A 36 1.41 -0.54 19.40
N ALA A 37 2.02 -1.58 18.83
CA ALA A 37 1.30 -2.79 18.43
C ALA A 37 0.40 -3.36 19.54
N ASN A 38 0.87 -3.36 20.79
CA ASN A 38 0.11 -3.85 21.95
C ASN A 38 -1.14 -3.01 22.25
N ASP A 39 -1.09 -1.70 22.06
CA ASP A 39 -2.24 -0.82 22.31
C ASP A 39 -3.34 -1.11 21.27
N VAL A 40 -2.94 -1.30 20.02
CA VAL A 40 -3.85 -1.67 18.91
C VAL A 40 -4.39 -3.09 19.08
N LEU A 41 -3.56 -4.05 19.51
CA LEU A 41 -3.99 -5.42 19.78
C LEU A 41 -4.94 -5.55 20.99
N ASN A 42 -4.95 -4.58 21.90
CA ASN A 42 -5.89 -4.54 23.02
C ASN A 42 -7.25 -3.95 22.64
N ASP A 43 -7.37 -3.29 21.48
CA ASP A 43 -8.63 -2.77 20.98
C ASP A 43 -9.61 -3.88 20.55
N ALA A 44 -10.91 -3.63 20.70
CA ALA A 44 -11.95 -4.61 20.45
C ALA A 44 -12.06 -5.01 18.96
N TYR A 45 -11.99 -4.06 18.05
CA TYR A 45 -12.13 -4.36 16.62
C TYR A 45 -10.80 -4.80 16.02
N PHE A 46 -9.73 -4.00 16.19
CA PHE A 46 -8.42 -4.35 15.64
C PHE A 46 -7.88 -5.67 16.21
N GLY A 47 -7.90 -5.81 17.53
CA GLY A 47 -7.25 -6.89 18.25
C GLY A 47 -8.06 -8.18 18.31
N LYS A 48 -9.40 -8.09 18.39
CA LYS A 48 -10.26 -9.27 18.57
C LYS A 48 -11.06 -9.64 17.33
N GLU A 49 -11.74 -8.68 16.69
CA GLU A 49 -12.58 -9.00 15.53
C GLU A 49 -11.72 -9.24 14.28
N LEU A 50 -10.86 -8.29 13.91
CA LEU A 50 -10.11 -8.35 12.67
C LEU A 50 -9.07 -9.47 12.65
N THR A 51 -8.41 -9.76 13.78
CA THR A 51 -7.45 -10.86 13.89
C THR A 51 -8.09 -12.22 13.59
N THR A 52 -9.37 -12.42 13.92
CA THR A 52 -10.09 -13.66 13.58
C THR A 52 -10.43 -13.78 12.10
N LYS A 53 -10.55 -12.65 11.39
CA LYS A 53 -10.87 -12.60 9.96
C LYS A 53 -9.62 -12.63 9.07
N GLY A 54 -8.48 -12.15 9.58
CA GLY A 54 -7.27 -11.88 8.81
C GLY A 54 -6.06 -12.74 9.15
N SER A 55 -4.90 -12.26 8.72
CA SER A 55 -3.58 -12.77 9.05
C SER A 55 -2.75 -11.68 9.74
N LEU A 56 -2.36 -11.90 10.99
CA LEU A 56 -1.58 -10.93 11.76
C LEU A 56 -0.09 -11.10 11.48
N LEU A 57 0.56 -10.02 11.02
CA LEU A 57 2.02 -9.96 10.91
C LEU A 57 2.58 -9.49 12.26
N SER A 58 2.80 -10.43 13.17
CA SER A 58 3.04 -10.14 14.60
C SER A 58 4.43 -9.56 14.90
N ASN A 59 5.35 -9.58 13.95
CA ASN A 59 6.73 -9.09 14.07
C ASN A 59 7.04 -8.02 13.01
N TYR A 60 6.10 -7.09 12.84
CA TYR A 60 6.20 -5.99 11.88
C TYR A 60 6.72 -4.70 12.54
N HIS A 61 7.68 -4.04 11.91
CA HIS A 61 8.32 -2.84 12.43
C HIS A 61 8.26 -1.66 11.44
N GLY A 62 8.00 -0.46 11.96
CA GLY A 62 8.22 0.77 11.21
C GLY A 62 9.72 0.94 10.92
N LEU A 63 10.06 1.76 9.91
CA LEU A 63 11.44 1.96 9.47
C LEU A 63 12.23 2.82 10.44
N ARG A 64 11.61 3.89 10.93
CA ARG A 64 12.27 4.93 11.74
C ARG A 64 11.24 5.87 12.33
N HIS A 65 11.75 6.87 13.06
CA HIS A 65 11.00 8.03 13.52
C HIS A 65 11.51 9.30 12.79
N PRO A 66 10.65 10.29 12.52
CA PRO A 66 9.19 10.33 12.70
C PRO A 66 8.42 9.69 11.52
N SER A 67 7.09 9.89 11.46
CA SER A 67 6.12 9.39 10.47
C SER A 67 6.56 9.46 9.01
N GLN A 68 6.87 10.65 8.50
CA GLN A 68 7.03 10.89 7.05
C GLN A 68 8.04 9.97 6.34
N PRO A 69 9.23 9.70 6.92
CA PRO A 69 10.15 8.74 6.33
C PRO A 69 9.57 7.32 6.15
N ASN A 70 8.64 6.88 6.99
CA ASN A 70 7.96 5.58 6.86
C ASN A 70 7.09 5.56 5.61
N TYR A 71 6.24 6.58 5.43
CA TYR A 71 5.41 6.74 4.23
C TYR A 71 6.25 6.76 2.95
N ILE A 72 7.38 7.50 2.93
CA ILE A 72 8.29 7.53 1.78
C ILE A 72 8.86 6.13 1.50
N GLY A 73 9.31 5.44 2.56
CA GLY A 73 9.88 4.11 2.44
C GLY A 73 8.89 3.05 1.92
N MET A 74 7.60 3.17 2.25
CA MET A 74 6.54 2.27 1.75
C MET A 74 6.39 2.29 0.22
N ILE A 75 6.70 3.42 -0.44
CA ILE A 75 6.51 3.54 -1.90
C ILE A 75 7.81 3.60 -2.69
N ALA A 76 8.95 3.81 -2.03
CA ALA A 76 10.22 4.07 -2.71
C ALA A 76 11.36 3.13 -2.31
N GLY A 77 11.16 2.22 -1.33
CA GLY A 77 12.21 1.27 -0.91
C GLY A 77 13.38 1.93 -0.16
N SER A 78 13.32 3.25 0.04
CA SER A 78 14.30 4.09 0.70
C SER A 78 13.59 5.26 1.37
N THR A 79 14.16 5.79 2.44
CA THR A 79 13.65 7.02 3.07
C THR A 79 14.11 8.28 2.31
N HIS A 80 14.97 8.13 1.29
CA HIS A 80 15.54 9.23 0.50
C HIS A 80 16.13 10.36 1.36
N ASN A 81 16.77 10.01 2.48
CA ASN A 81 17.32 10.97 3.44
C ASN A 81 16.26 11.93 4.03
N CYS A 82 14.97 11.60 3.97
CA CYS A 82 13.96 12.29 4.75
C CYS A 82 14.19 11.96 6.21
N PHE A 83 14.52 12.97 7.03
CA PHE A 83 14.81 12.76 8.45
C PHE A 83 13.74 13.23 9.43
N PHE A 84 12.80 14.05 8.98
CA PHE A 84 11.87 14.79 9.82
C PHE A 84 10.51 14.91 9.12
N ASP A 85 9.49 15.25 9.89
CA ASP A 85 8.17 15.63 9.40
C ASP A 85 8.21 17.07 8.84
N THR A 86 8.84 17.20 7.68
CA THR A 86 9.03 18.48 6.99
C THR A 86 8.76 18.30 5.52
N ASN A 87 8.20 19.33 4.88
CA ASN A 87 8.01 19.26 3.44
C ASN A 87 9.35 19.06 2.74
N ILE A 88 9.40 18.00 1.95
CA ILE A 88 10.55 17.57 1.19
C ILE A 88 10.11 17.28 -0.24
N ASP A 89 11.01 17.62 -1.16
CA ASP A 89 10.92 17.35 -2.57
C ASP A 89 12.02 16.36 -2.94
N ILE A 90 11.64 15.22 -3.49
CA ILE A 90 12.50 14.07 -3.72
C ILE A 90 12.60 13.79 -5.21
N GLU A 91 13.82 13.67 -5.70
CA GLU A 91 14.13 13.07 -6.99
C GLU A 91 14.33 11.57 -6.81
N GLY A 92 13.50 10.75 -7.46
CA GLY A 92 13.57 9.30 -7.33
C GLY A 92 12.41 8.60 -8.02
N GLN A 93 12.61 7.31 -8.29
CA GLN A 93 11.52 6.43 -8.71
C GLN A 93 10.77 5.91 -7.49
N THR A 94 9.52 5.53 -7.72
CA THR A 94 8.64 4.90 -6.74
C THR A 94 7.95 3.70 -7.36
N ILE A 95 7.16 2.97 -6.59
CA ILE A 95 6.29 1.90 -7.07
C ILE A 95 5.40 2.34 -8.24
N VAL A 96 5.07 3.64 -8.35
CA VAL A 96 4.32 4.21 -9.48
C VAL A 96 5.01 3.94 -10.81
N ASP A 97 6.33 4.13 -10.88
CA ASP A 97 7.10 3.91 -12.09
C ASP A 97 7.02 2.43 -12.51
N LEU A 98 7.18 1.52 -11.54
CA LEU A 98 7.10 0.08 -11.79
C LEU A 98 5.69 -0.39 -12.22
N LEU A 99 4.65 0.17 -11.61
CA LEU A 99 3.25 -0.12 -11.95
C LEU A 99 2.93 0.35 -13.38
N GLU A 100 3.34 1.56 -13.73
CA GLU A 100 3.09 2.14 -15.05
C GLU A 100 3.84 1.39 -16.16
N ASP A 101 5.07 0.92 -15.91
CA ASP A 101 5.82 0.05 -16.83
C ASP A 101 5.09 -1.27 -17.13
N ARG A 102 4.17 -1.70 -16.25
CA ARG A 102 3.30 -2.87 -16.42
C ARG A 102 1.87 -2.53 -16.83
N ASN A 103 1.57 -1.26 -17.14
CA ASN A 103 0.23 -0.76 -17.43
C ASN A 103 -0.78 -1.05 -16.30
N LEU A 104 -0.31 -1.04 -15.05
CA LEU A 104 -1.16 -1.20 -13.86
C LEU A 104 -1.57 0.16 -13.32
N SER A 105 -2.85 0.28 -12.97
CA SER A 105 -3.42 1.50 -12.43
C SER A 105 -3.11 1.67 -10.95
N TRP A 106 -2.96 2.91 -10.53
CA TRP A 106 -2.78 3.28 -9.13
C TRP A 106 -3.58 4.54 -8.79
N LYS A 107 -3.96 4.68 -7.52
CA LYS A 107 -4.41 5.95 -6.93
C LYS A 107 -3.99 6.04 -5.46
N SER A 108 -3.77 7.26 -5.02
CA SER A 108 -3.62 7.62 -3.61
C SER A 108 -4.90 8.31 -3.16
N TYR A 109 -5.64 7.69 -2.25
CA TYR A 109 -6.88 8.19 -1.66
C TYR A 109 -6.58 8.84 -0.33
N GLN A 110 -6.68 10.15 -0.27
CA GLN A 110 -6.26 10.94 0.89
C GLN A 110 -7.50 11.62 1.47
N GLU A 111 -7.88 11.27 2.68
CA GLU A 111 -9.03 11.89 3.34
C GLU A 111 -8.77 13.37 3.62
N SER A 112 -9.81 14.19 3.45
CA SER A 112 -9.74 15.66 3.55
C SER A 112 -8.75 16.33 2.58
N TYR A 113 -8.22 15.62 1.58
CA TYR A 113 -7.31 16.19 0.61
C TYR A 113 -8.04 17.23 -0.27
N PRO A 114 -7.51 18.47 -0.39
CA PRO A 114 -8.17 19.54 -1.14
C PRO A 114 -8.06 19.40 -2.66
N GLY A 115 -7.33 18.41 -3.17
CA GLY A 115 -7.08 18.25 -4.61
C GLY A 115 -6.00 19.20 -5.13
N GLY A 116 -5.92 19.32 -6.46
CA GLY A 116 -5.10 20.33 -7.12
C GLY A 116 -3.59 20.22 -6.89
N CYS A 117 -3.07 19.01 -6.66
CA CYS A 117 -1.65 18.80 -6.39
C CYS A 117 -1.13 19.57 -5.16
N PHE A 118 -1.96 19.71 -4.14
CA PHE A 118 -1.66 20.52 -2.96
C PHE A 118 -0.31 20.17 -2.31
N THR A 119 0.60 21.15 -2.30
CA THR A 119 1.97 21.03 -1.76
C THR A 119 2.15 21.71 -0.40
N GLY A 120 1.09 22.27 0.19
CA GLY A 120 1.17 22.86 1.52
C GLY A 120 1.24 21.82 2.64
N ASP A 121 1.59 22.23 3.85
CA ASP A 121 1.82 21.33 4.99
C ASP A 121 0.53 20.61 5.43
N ARG A 122 -0.57 21.37 5.56
CA ARG A 122 -1.86 20.92 6.06
C ARG A 122 -3.01 21.62 5.34
N TYR A 123 -4.14 20.94 5.26
CA TYR A 123 -5.42 21.50 4.85
C TYR A 123 -6.50 20.86 5.72
N GLU A 124 -7.14 21.63 6.60
CA GLU A 124 -8.04 21.09 7.63
C GLU A 124 -7.36 19.93 8.39
N THR A 125 -7.93 18.72 8.31
CA THR A 125 -7.40 17.50 8.93
C THR A 125 -6.46 16.69 8.03
N TYR A 126 -6.26 17.09 6.78
CA TYR A 126 -5.24 16.49 5.90
C TYR A 126 -3.83 16.98 6.28
N ALA A 127 -2.86 16.07 6.30
CA ALA A 127 -1.45 16.37 6.51
C ALA A 127 -0.58 15.82 5.37
N ARG A 128 0.17 16.70 4.70
CA ARG A 128 1.04 16.33 3.56
C ARG A 128 2.08 15.28 3.92
N LYS A 129 2.55 15.26 5.16
CA LYS A 129 3.53 14.27 5.64
C LYS A 129 3.06 12.81 5.54
N HIS A 130 1.74 12.56 5.52
CA HIS A 130 1.15 11.23 5.36
C HIS A 130 0.82 10.86 3.91
N ASN A 131 1.13 11.75 2.95
CA ASN A 131 0.98 11.51 1.52
C ASN A 131 2.37 11.46 0.87
N PRO A 132 2.98 10.28 0.70
CA PRO A 132 4.35 10.21 0.19
C PRO A 132 4.43 10.63 -1.28
N PHE A 133 3.39 10.40 -2.07
CA PHE A 133 3.37 10.64 -3.52
C PHE A 133 3.62 12.11 -3.89
N ILE A 134 3.09 13.06 -3.12
CA ILE A 134 3.29 14.50 -3.40
C ILE A 134 4.72 14.97 -3.07
N SER A 135 5.50 14.16 -2.34
CA SER A 135 6.90 14.47 -2.04
C SER A 135 7.83 14.15 -3.21
N PHE A 136 7.41 13.37 -4.22
CA PHE A 136 8.26 12.99 -5.35
C PHE A 136 8.05 13.90 -6.57
N ASN A 137 9.14 14.44 -7.11
CA ASN A 137 9.13 15.39 -8.23
C ASN A 137 8.53 14.76 -9.49
N ASN A 138 8.83 13.49 -9.76
CA ASN A 138 8.31 12.75 -10.92
C ASN A 138 6.79 12.49 -10.85
N ILE A 139 6.15 12.70 -9.68
CA ILE A 139 4.71 12.63 -9.48
C ILE A 139 4.14 14.05 -9.41
N ARG A 140 4.60 14.91 -8.48
CA ARG A 140 3.99 16.24 -8.28
C ARG A 140 4.08 17.13 -9.52
N ASN A 141 5.19 17.07 -10.26
CA ASN A 141 5.41 17.90 -11.44
C ASN A 141 4.85 17.27 -12.72
N ASN A 142 4.27 16.07 -12.63
CA ASN A 142 3.60 15.40 -13.74
C ASN A 142 2.09 15.48 -13.52
N ALA A 143 1.40 16.30 -14.31
CA ALA A 143 -0.04 16.54 -14.15
C ALA A 143 -0.89 15.26 -14.17
N THR A 144 -0.52 14.26 -14.99
CA THR A 144 -1.24 12.99 -15.09
C THR A 144 -1.05 12.13 -13.85
N ARG A 145 0.17 12.02 -13.33
CA ARG A 145 0.47 11.27 -12.10
C ARG A 145 -0.10 11.97 -10.88
N CYS A 146 0.07 13.28 -10.77
CA CYS A 146 -0.45 14.04 -9.66
C CYS A 146 -1.98 14.00 -9.57
N ALA A 147 -2.69 13.97 -10.70
CA ALA A 147 -4.14 13.76 -10.74
C ALA A 147 -4.61 12.39 -10.20
N ARG A 148 -3.69 11.46 -9.91
CA ARG A 148 -3.99 10.18 -9.23
C ARG A 148 -3.91 10.28 -7.70
N ILE A 149 -3.49 11.43 -7.17
CA ILE A 149 -3.66 11.79 -5.77
C ILE A 149 -5.02 12.46 -5.66
N VAL A 150 -5.95 11.81 -4.98
CA VAL A 150 -7.36 12.18 -4.97
C VAL A 150 -7.88 12.31 -3.54
N ASN A 151 -8.97 13.06 -3.38
CA ASN A 151 -9.74 13.00 -2.14
C ASN A 151 -10.32 11.60 -1.96
N SER A 152 -10.36 11.10 -0.73
CA SER A 152 -10.81 9.73 -0.43
C SER A 152 -12.23 9.40 -0.92
N ASN A 153 -13.11 10.41 -1.07
CA ASN A 153 -14.47 10.23 -1.60
C ASN A 153 -14.51 9.62 -3.02
N GLU A 154 -13.44 9.78 -3.81
CA GLU A 154 -13.31 9.15 -5.14
C GLU A 154 -13.29 7.62 -5.07
N LEU A 155 -12.95 7.02 -3.93
CA LEU A 155 -12.94 5.57 -3.76
C LEU A 155 -14.34 4.97 -3.98
N GLU A 156 -15.40 5.64 -3.50
CA GLU A 156 -16.77 5.17 -3.71
C GLU A 156 -17.14 5.26 -5.18
N THR A 157 -16.80 6.38 -5.84
CA THR A 157 -17.01 6.55 -7.28
C THR A 157 -16.29 5.48 -8.10
N ASP A 158 -15.04 5.14 -7.76
CA ASP A 158 -14.30 4.07 -8.44
C ASP A 158 -14.89 2.69 -8.15
N THR A 159 -15.43 2.47 -6.95
CA THR A 159 -16.10 1.23 -6.56
C THR A 159 -17.37 1.01 -7.38
N GLU A 160 -18.23 2.03 -7.45
CA GLU A 160 -19.50 2.01 -8.21
C GLU A 160 -19.27 1.82 -9.71
N ARG A 161 -18.19 2.40 -10.25
CA ARG A 161 -17.83 2.30 -11.66
C ARG A 161 -17.11 1.00 -12.01
N GLY A 162 -16.72 0.20 -11.02
CA GLY A 162 -15.93 -1.02 -11.23
C GLY A 162 -14.52 -0.73 -11.76
N THR A 163 -13.94 0.41 -11.37
CA THR A 163 -12.64 0.90 -11.86
C THR A 163 -11.58 0.99 -10.76
N LEU A 164 -11.69 0.15 -9.71
CA LEU A 164 -10.71 0.09 -8.63
C LEU A 164 -9.27 -0.11 -9.18
N PRO A 165 -8.30 0.72 -8.78
CA PRO A 165 -6.92 0.59 -9.21
C PRO A 165 -6.24 -0.69 -8.72
N ALA A 166 -5.25 -1.20 -9.46
CA ALA A 166 -4.44 -2.33 -9.00
C ALA A 166 -3.71 -2.00 -7.68
N PHE A 167 -3.19 -0.78 -7.53
CA PHE A 167 -2.61 -0.31 -6.27
C PHE A 167 -3.42 0.86 -5.69
N MET A 168 -3.94 0.66 -4.49
CA MET A 168 -4.69 1.67 -3.73
C MET A 168 -3.96 1.97 -2.43
N PHE A 169 -3.54 3.22 -2.26
CA PHE A 169 -2.95 3.69 -1.01
C PHE A 169 -3.92 4.66 -0.35
N TYR A 170 -4.34 4.37 0.88
CA TYR A 170 -5.30 5.19 1.60
C TYR A 170 -4.74 5.67 2.92
N THR A 171 -4.88 6.96 3.12
CA THR A 171 -4.50 7.65 4.35
C THR A 171 -5.77 8.31 4.90
N PRO A 172 -6.29 7.87 6.06
CA PRO A 172 -7.32 8.61 6.78
C PRO A 172 -6.80 9.98 7.21
N ASP A 173 -7.70 10.89 7.56
CA ASP A 173 -7.28 12.19 8.06
C ASP A 173 -6.73 12.09 9.48
N MET A 174 -6.17 13.19 10.00
CA MET A 174 -5.54 13.25 11.33
C MET A 174 -6.45 12.86 12.50
N ASN A 175 -7.78 12.84 12.31
CA ASN A 175 -8.68 12.31 13.32
C ASN A 175 -8.86 10.81 13.16
N HIS A 176 -9.17 10.36 11.94
CA HIS A 176 -9.49 8.97 11.65
C HIS A 176 -8.26 8.05 11.66
N ASP A 177 -7.05 8.59 11.45
CA ASP A 177 -5.80 7.84 11.55
C ASP A 177 -5.37 7.63 13.02
N GLY A 178 -6.00 8.33 13.97
CA GLY A 178 -5.71 8.23 15.40
C GLY A 178 -4.70 9.24 15.95
N HIS A 179 -4.17 10.15 15.12
CA HIS A 179 -3.15 11.13 15.54
C HIS A 179 -3.70 12.13 16.57
N ASP A 180 -4.79 12.82 16.21
CA ASP A 180 -5.42 13.84 17.05
C ASP A 180 -6.56 13.28 17.92
N THR A 181 -6.75 11.95 17.87
CA THR A 181 -7.80 11.23 18.61
C THR A 181 -7.22 10.05 19.42
N SER A 182 -7.68 8.82 19.19
CA SER A 182 -7.26 7.61 19.90
C SER A 182 -7.37 6.37 19.02
N VAL A 183 -6.72 5.28 19.43
CA VAL A 183 -6.85 3.96 18.80
C VAL A 183 -8.32 3.53 18.75
N GLN A 184 -9.11 3.81 19.79
CA GLN A 184 -10.52 3.43 19.83
C GLN A 184 -11.36 4.22 18.81
N PHE A 185 -11.05 5.50 18.60
CA PHE A 185 -11.73 6.32 17.60
C PHE A 185 -11.39 5.85 16.18
N ALA A 186 -10.09 5.68 15.89
CA ALA A 186 -9.60 5.12 14.63
C ALA A 186 -10.19 3.73 14.34
N SER A 187 -10.33 2.90 15.39
CA SER A 187 -10.95 1.57 15.33
C SER A 187 -12.42 1.59 14.92
N GLN A 188 -13.21 2.48 15.54
CA GLN A 188 -14.63 2.66 15.19
C GLN A 188 -14.79 3.14 13.76
N TRP A 189 -14.01 4.13 13.36
CA TRP A 189 -13.98 4.61 11.98
C TRP A 189 -13.60 3.50 11.00
N LEU A 190 -12.54 2.72 11.29
CA LEU A 190 -12.12 1.64 10.40
C LEU A 190 -13.22 0.59 10.26
N LYS A 191 -13.93 0.26 11.33
CA LYS A 191 -15.03 -0.71 11.27
C LYS A 191 -16.13 -0.27 10.31
N GLU A 192 -16.54 1.00 10.39
CA GLU A 192 -17.55 1.57 9.50
C GLU A 192 -17.05 1.66 8.06
N PHE A 193 -15.77 2.00 7.87
CA PHE A 193 -15.15 2.13 6.56
C PHE A 193 -14.89 0.78 5.86
N LEU A 194 -14.43 -0.23 6.59
CA LEU A 194 -13.84 -1.46 6.06
C LEU A 194 -14.88 -2.56 5.86
N GLU A 195 -15.81 -2.76 6.80
CA GLU A 195 -16.78 -3.87 6.72
C GLU A 195 -17.62 -3.84 5.43
N PRO A 196 -18.14 -2.69 4.96
CA PRO A 196 -18.85 -2.63 3.68
C PRO A 196 -17.97 -3.05 2.50
N LYS A 197 -16.68 -2.70 2.52
CA LYS A 197 -15.73 -3.03 1.44
C LYS A 197 -15.38 -4.50 1.42
N LEU A 198 -15.19 -5.12 2.59
CA LEU A 198 -14.98 -6.57 2.70
C LEU A 198 -16.17 -7.38 2.16
N ALA A 199 -17.39 -6.84 2.26
CA ALA A 199 -18.60 -7.48 1.74
C ALA A 199 -18.87 -7.18 0.25
N HIS A 200 -18.24 -6.15 -0.32
CA HIS A 200 -18.57 -5.65 -1.65
C HIS A 200 -17.87 -6.45 -2.76
N PRO A 201 -18.59 -6.92 -3.82
CA PRO A 201 -18.02 -7.77 -4.87
C PRO A 201 -16.80 -7.18 -5.59
N SER A 202 -16.73 -5.86 -5.77
CA SER A 202 -15.58 -5.19 -6.39
C SER A 202 -14.26 -5.44 -5.66
N PHE A 203 -14.30 -5.82 -4.37
CA PHE A 203 -13.10 -6.10 -3.57
C PHE A 203 -12.82 -7.60 -3.40
N ALA A 204 -13.54 -8.49 -4.10
CA ALA A 204 -13.39 -9.95 -3.94
C ALA A 204 -11.97 -10.47 -4.26
N SER A 205 -11.23 -9.75 -5.11
CA SER A 205 -9.85 -10.05 -5.51
C SER A 205 -8.82 -9.14 -4.80
N THR A 206 -9.22 -8.42 -3.75
CA THR A 206 -8.36 -7.44 -3.08
C THR A 206 -7.65 -8.05 -1.87
N LEU A 207 -6.32 -7.84 -1.81
CA LEU A 207 -5.56 -7.95 -0.56
C LEU A 207 -5.62 -6.61 0.16
N PHE A 208 -6.21 -6.61 1.35
CA PHE A 208 -6.19 -5.44 2.24
C PHE A 208 -5.02 -5.53 3.19
N VAL A 209 -4.31 -4.42 3.38
CA VAL A 209 -3.21 -4.28 4.33
C VAL A 209 -3.55 -3.14 5.27
N ILE A 210 -3.82 -3.46 6.53
CA ILE A 210 -4.07 -2.47 7.58
C ILE A 210 -2.78 -2.34 8.39
N THR A 211 -2.19 -1.15 8.44
CA THR A 211 -0.91 -0.92 9.10
C THR A 211 -0.84 0.44 9.77
N TYR A 212 0.21 0.68 10.54
CA TYR A 212 0.57 1.97 11.11
C TYR A 212 1.91 2.41 10.52
N ASP A 213 2.19 3.70 10.50
CA ASP A 213 3.46 4.24 10.02
C ASP A 213 4.62 3.98 10.99
N GLU A 214 4.38 4.14 12.29
CA GLU A 214 5.32 3.90 13.37
C GLU A 214 4.61 3.63 14.69
N SER A 215 5.37 3.18 15.69
CA SER A 215 4.86 3.02 17.05
C SER A 215 5.12 4.30 17.84
N ARG A 216 4.39 4.53 18.95
CA ARG A 216 4.71 5.65 19.86
C ARG A 216 6.07 5.51 20.54
N THR A 217 6.58 4.28 20.64
CA THR A 217 7.86 3.98 21.27
C THR A 217 8.99 4.03 20.24
N TYR A 218 9.99 4.90 20.46
CA TYR A 218 11.15 5.01 19.58
C TYR A 218 11.94 3.70 19.42
N PHE A 219 12.14 2.99 20.52
CA PHE A 219 12.91 1.74 20.51
C PHE A 219 12.04 0.57 20.04
N GLY A 220 12.57 -0.23 19.13
CA GLY A 220 11.87 -1.40 18.59
C GLY A 220 10.90 -1.06 17.46
N ASN A 221 10.21 0.08 17.51
CA ASN A 221 9.27 0.54 16.47
C ASN A 221 8.24 -0.53 16.03
N HIS A 222 7.72 -1.31 17.00
CA HIS A 222 6.84 -2.45 16.74
C HIS A 222 5.39 -2.00 16.56
N ILE A 223 4.83 -2.31 15.39
CA ILE A 223 3.53 -1.81 14.94
C ILE A 223 2.56 -2.93 14.59
N TYR A 224 1.28 -2.62 14.67
CA TYR A 224 0.23 -3.51 14.21
C TYR A 224 0.23 -3.56 12.69
N THR A 225 0.18 -4.77 12.12
CA THR A 225 -0.08 -4.96 10.69
C THR A 225 -0.88 -6.23 10.46
N LEU A 226 -2.00 -6.10 9.75
CA LEU A 226 -2.93 -7.20 9.48
C LEU A 226 -3.27 -7.24 8.00
N LEU A 227 -3.27 -8.45 7.45
CA LEU A 227 -3.74 -8.76 6.11
C LEU A 227 -5.18 -9.29 6.15
N LEU A 228 -6.01 -8.85 5.22
CA LEU A 228 -7.39 -9.34 5.04
C LEU A 228 -7.69 -9.59 3.56
N GLY A 229 -8.72 -10.39 3.30
CA GLY A 229 -9.20 -10.63 1.94
C GLY A 229 -8.35 -11.64 1.16
N LYS A 230 -8.16 -11.38 -0.13
CA LYS A 230 -7.53 -12.33 -1.06
C LYS A 230 -6.06 -12.53 -0.72
N GLY A 231 -5.62 -13.79 -0.70
CA GLY A 231 -4.22 -14.16 -0.53
C GLY A 231 -3.72 -14.30 0.90
N ILE A 232 -4.56 -14.08 1.91
CA ILE A 232 -4.20 -14.49 3.28
C ILE A 232 -4.09 -16.03 3.35
N PRO A 233 -3.16 -16.60 4.15
CA PRO A 233 -3.03 -18.06 4.27
C PRO A 233 -4.32 -18.74 4.75
N HIS A 234 -4.88 -18.24 5.86
CA HIS A 234 -6.22 -18.54 6.35
C HIS A 234 -6.64 -17.52 7.42
N PRO A 235 -7.94 -17.33 7.68
CA PRO A 235 -8.42 -16.48 8.78
C PRO A 235 -7.85 -16.93 10.13
N GLY A 236 -7.49 -15.98 11.00
CA GLY A 236 -6.90 -16.25 12.30
C GLY A 236 -5.42 -16.65 12.29
N SER A 237 -4.76 -16.58 11.13
CA SER A 237 -3.33 -16.92 11.03
C SER A 237 -2.45 -15.83 11.65
N VAL A 238 -1.27 -16.25 12.13
CA VAL A 238 -0.25 -15.34 12.66
C VAL A 238 1.08 -15.69 12.02
N ASP A 239 1.73 -14.69 11.42
CA ASP A 239 3.08 -14.78 10.90
C ASP A 239 4.05 -14.06 11.85
N GLY A 240 5.07 -14.78 12.32
CA GLY A 240 6.12 -14.27 13.20
C GLY A 240 7.39 -13.81 12.46
N THR A 241 7.40 -13.90 11.13
CA THR A 241 8.51 -13.42 10.29
C THR A 241 8.72 -11.93 10.50
N ARG A 242 9.99 -11.51 10.57
CA ARG A 242 10.34 -10.10 10.76
C ARG A 242 10.10 -9.32 9.46
N TYR A 243 9.18 -8.36 9.51
CA TYR A 243 8.84 -7.50 8.37
C TYR A 243 9.00 -6.02 8.73
N ASN A 244 9.07 -5.18 7.69
CA ASN A 244 8.97 -3.72 7.80
C ASN A 244 8.30 -3.13 6.55
N HIS A 245 8.24 -1.80 6.42
CA HIS A 245 7.62 -1.16 5.25
C HIS A 245 8.26 -1.49 3.90
N TYR A 246 9.54 -1.90 3.87
CA TYR A 246 10.14 -2.41 2.64
C TYR A 246 9.63 -3.81 2.29
N SER A 247 9.29 -4.64 3.28
CA SER A 247 8.60 -5.91 3.05
C SER A 247 7.20 -5.71 2.45
N LEU A 248 6.48 -4.66 2.85
CA LEU A 248 5.22 -4.29 2.20
C LEU A 248 5.42 -3.99 0.71
N LEU A 249 6.39 -3.13 0.40
CA LEU A 249 6.71 -2.80 -0.99
C LEU A 249 7.12 -4.04 -1.80
N ALA A 250 8.05 -4.84 -1.28
CA ALA A 250 8.48 -6.09 -1.92
C ALA A 250 7.32 -7.07 -2.15
N THR A 251 6.33 -7.09 -1.26
CA THR A 251 5.13 -7.91 -1.44
C THR A 251 4.28 -7.43 -2.61
N ILE A 252 4.06 -6.12 -2.74
CA ILE A 252 3.28 -5.55 -3.86
C ILE A 252 4.02 -5.77 -5.18
N GLU A 253 5.33 -5.57 -5.17
CA GLU A 253 6.21 -5.87 -6.30
C GLU A 253 6.11 -7.34 -6.72
N GLN A 254 6.10 -8.27 -5.76
CA GLN A 254 5.93 -9.70 -6.05
C GLN A 254 4.54 -10.02 -6.62
N ILE A 255 3.47 -9.48 -6.03
CA ILE A 255 2.09 -9.73 -6.46
C ILE A 255 1.91 -9.34 -7.93
N PHE A 256 2.44 -8.18 -8.32
CA PHE A 256 2.31 -7.66 -9.68
C PHE A 256 3.51 -7.98 -10.58
N ALA A 257 4.46 -8.79 -10.07
CA ALA A 257 5.69 -9.19 -10.72
C ALA A 257 6.54 -8.02 -11.23
N LEU A 258 6.59 -6.89 -10.54
CA LEU A 258 7.08 -5.60 -11.03
C LEU A 258 8.60 -5.53 -11.28
N GLY A 259 9.39 -6.37 -10.63
CA GLY A 259 10.81 -6.11 -10.41
C GLY A 259 11.00 -5.49 -9.03
N ASN A 260 11.95 -4.57 -8.87
CA ASN A 260 12.16 -3.79 -7.66
C ASN A 260 12.80 -2.44 -8.01
N LEU A 261 12.82 -1.50 -7.06
CA LEU A 261 13.43 -0.17 -7.19
C LEU A 261 14.94 -0.17 -6.93
N GLY A 262 15.51 -1.29 -6.51
CA GLY A 262 16.95 -1.44 -6.27
C GLY A 262 17.45 -0.85 -4.95
N TYR A 263 16.54 -0.55 -4.01
CA TYR A 263 16.89 -0.10 -2.66
C TYR A 263 16.70 -1.24 -1.64
N ASN A 264 16.10 -0.96 -0.48
CA ASN A 264 15.93 -1.95 0.58
C ASN A 264 14.83 -2.97 0.27
N ASP A 265 13.87 -2.60 -0.57
CA ASP A 265 12.84 -3.46 -1.17
C ASP A 265 13.46 -4.68 -1.88
N ALA A 266 14.56 -4.49 -2.61
CA ALA A 266 15.22 -5.57 -3.37
C ALA A 266 15.74 -6.74 -2.49
N SER A 267 15.92 -6.51 -1.19
CA SER A 267 16.41 -7.51 -0.23
C SER A 267 15.40 -7.82 0.89
N ALA A 268 14.27 -7.11 0.91
CA ALA A 268 13.24 -7.30 1.92
C ALA A 268 12.47 -8.59 1.65
N ALA A 269 12.20 -9.36 2.72
CA ALA A 269 11.35 -10.53 2.60
C ALA A 269 9.89 -10.10 2.34
N PRO A 270 9.24 -10.56 1.26
CA PRO A 270 7.81 -10.33 1.06
C PRO A 270 6.97 -11.18 2.02
N PHE A 271 5.70 -10.82 2.20
CA PHE A 271 4.79 -11.51 3.11
C PHE A 271 4.52 -12.95 2.65
N GLN A 272 4.30 -13.84 3.61
CA GLN A 272 3.83 -15.20 3.35
C GLN A 272 2.35 -15.18 2.98
N LEU A 273 2.06 -15.07 1.69
CA LEU A 273 0.72 -15.17 1.14
C LEU A 273 0.36 -16.62 0.78
N HIS A 274 -0.92 -16.90 0.58
CA HIS A 274 -1.39 -18.19 0.10
C HIS A 274 -0.72 -18.53 -1.25
N PRO A 275 -0.14 -19.73 -1.43
CA PRO A 275 0.64 -20.09 -2.62
C PRO A 275 -0.10 -19.88 -3.95
N ASP A 276 -1.40 -20.17 -3.99
CA ASP A 276 -2.22 -20.03 -5.19
C ASP A 276 -2.54 -18.57 -5.58
N CYS A 277 -2.24 -17.61 -4.69
CA CYS A 277 -2.52 -16.18 -4.89
C CYS A 277 -1.24 -15.38 -5.19
N ALA A 278 -0.08 -15.88 -4.78
CA ALA A 278 1.21 -15.35 -5.20
C ALA A 278 1.38 -15.65 -6.69
N ALA A 279 1.25 -14.62 -7.54
CA ALA A 279 1.12 -14.78 -8.98
C ALA A 279 2.27 -15.58 -9.64
N PHE A 280 3.39 -15.79 -8.96
CA PHE A 280 4.51 -16.58 -9.46
C PHE A 280 5.21 -17.31 -8.31
N SER A 281 5.08 -18.64 -8.25
CA SER A 281 6.07 -19.46 -7.56
C SER A 281 7.34 -19.44 -8.40
N ASN A 282 8.48 -19.17 -7.75
CA ASN A 282 9.78 -19.24 -8.42
C ASN A 282 9.98 -20.66 -8.97
N SER A 283 9.83 -20.84 -10.29
CA SER A 283 10.45 -21.98 -10.95
C SER A 283 11.96 -21.76 -10.90
N LYS A 284 12.65 -22.63 -10.16
CA LYS A 284 14.11 -22.74 -10.15
C LYS A 284 14.71 -22.80 -11.54
#